data_AF-A0A7M3LVM4-F1
#
_entry.id   AF-A0A7M3LVM4-F1
#
_cell.length_a   1.000
_cell.length_b   1.000
_cell.length_c   1.000
_cell.angle_alpha   90.00
_cell.angle_beta   90.00
_cell.angle_gamma   90.00
#
_symmetry.space_group_name_H-M   'P 1'
#
loop_
_entity.id
_entity.type
_entity.pdbx_description
1 polymer ?
#
loop_
_entity_poly.entity_id
_entity_poly.type
_entity_poly.pdbx_seq_one_letter_code
_entity_poly.pdbx_strand_id
1 'polypeptide(L)'
;MNVEEWRSKAGPWARAVLPDGQQLDVVVTSRHRSQDGRWWYECEAIMPARHEGPDGHTKTTAAPTPISVLADDITPIPGEDYTAVPTDGAAAGRQWVLENLHQYGDGPARRLHRRDCWQARDGHTLVATAEAAEMIGNPAVDICDVCRPDRALRR
;
A
#
# COMPACT_ATOMS: atom_id res chain seq x y z
N MET A 1 7.14 -14.26 6.56
CA MET A 1 6.24 -13.36 7.29
C MET A 1 4.99 -14.15 7.63
N ASN A 2 4.64 -14.32 8.90
CA ASN A 2 3.43 -15.08 9.28
C ASN A 2 2.20 -14.17 9.19
N VAL A 3 0.99 -14.75 9.30
CA VAL A 3 -0.28 -14.02 9.17
C VAL A 3 -0.47 -12.95 10.26
N GLU A 4 -0.04 -13.21 11.50
CA GLU A 4 -0.16 -12.24 12.61
C GLU A 4 0.80 -11.05 12.46
N GLU A 5 2.00 -11.30 11.98
CA GLU A 5 2.99 -10.27 11.71
C GLU A 5 2.54 -9.36 10.56
N TRP A 6 1.88 -9.95 9.54
CA TRP A 6 1.22 -9.18 8.48
C TRP A 6 0.02 -8.38 9.01
N ARG A 7 -0.85 -8.99 9.83
CA ARG A 7 -2.00 -8.30 10.47
C ARG A 7 -1.59 -7.07 11.25
N SER A 8 -0.50 -7.14 12.03
CA SER A 8 0.00 -6.01 12.82
C SER A 8 0.56 -4.86 11.96
N LYS A 9 1.13 -5.18 10.79
CA LYS A 9 1.78 -4.22 9.89
C LYS A 9 0.84 -3.65 8.84
N ALA A 10 -0.34 -4.25 8.66
CA ALA A 10 -1.32 -3.95 7.62
C ALA A 10 -2.40 -2.93 8.04
N GLY A 11 -2.47 -2.45 9.28
CA GLY A 11 -3.48 -1.43 9.65
C GLY A 11 -4.88 -2.05 9.81
N PRO A 12 -5.91 -1.25 10.11
CA PRO A 12 -7.13 -1.77 10.68
C PRO A 12 -7.97 -2.53 9.65
N TRP A 13 -8.55 -3.65 10.10
CA TRP A 13 -9.39 -4.50 9.26
C TRP A 13 -10.82 -4.01 9.23
N ALA A 14 -11.49 -4.04 8.09
CA ALA A 14 -12.92 -3.76 7.96
C ALA A 14 -13.60 -4.81 7.10
N ARG A 15 -14.93 -4.90 7.19
CA ARG A 15 -15.72 -5.78 6.34
C ARG A 15 -16.30 -5.02 5.17
N ALA A 16 -15.85 -5.32 3.96
CA ALA A 16 -16.37 -4.75 2.73
C ALA A 16 -17.47 -5.64 2.12
N VAL A 17 -18.48 -5.02 1.52
CA VAL A 17 -19.49 -5.65 0.69
C VAL A 17 -19.15 -5.34 -0.77
N LEU A 18 -18.97 -6.38 -1.58
CA LEU A 18 -18.70 -6.25 -3.01
C LEU A 18 -20.00 -6.00 -3.79
N PRO A 19 -19.94 -5.50 -5.04
CA PRO A 19 -21.13 -5.20 -5.85
C PRO A 19 -22.06 -6.39 -6.09
N ASP A 20 -21.56 -7.62 -5.99
CA ASP A 20 -22.35 -8.86 -6.13
C ASP A 20 -22.91 -9.37 -4.79
N GLY A 21 -22.72 -8.61 -3.71
CA GLY A 21 -23.16 -8.93 -2.36
C GLY A 21 -22.21 -9.83 -1.56
N GLN A 22 -21.08 -10.27 -2.15
CA GLN A 22 -20.06 -10.99 -1.40
C GLN A 22 -19.45 -10.11 -0.32
N GLN A 23 -18.98 -10.72 0.77
CA GLN A 23 -18.32 -10.01 1.85
C GLN A 23 -16.87 -10.45 1.99
N LEU A 24 -15.97 -9.49 2.12
CA LEU A 24 -14.55 -9.72 2.35
C LEU A 24 -14.07 -8.90 3.54
N ASP A 25 -13.27 -9.52 4.40
CA ASP A 25 -12.46 -8.78 5.35
C ASP A 25 -11.26 -8.19 4.61
N VAL A 26 -11.13 -6.88 4.67
CA VAL A 26 -10.13 -6.10 3.95
C VAL A 26 -9.35 -5.25 4.92
N VAL A 27 -8.13 -4.93 4.52
CA VAL A 27 -7.28 -4.01 5.26
C VAL A 27 -7.54 -2.59 4.78
N VAL A 28 -7.95 -1.69 5.67
CA VAL A 28 -8.14 -0.28 5.34
C VAL A 28 -6.77 0.40 5.27
N THR A 29 -6.46 0.95 4.10
CA THR A 29 -5.17 1.61 3.85
C THR A 29 -5.28 3.12 3.84
N SER A 30 -6.41 3.68 3.40
CA SER A 30 -6.73 5.12 3.48
C SER A 30 -8.23 5.34 3.27
N ARG A 31 -8.70 6.57 3.50
CA ARG A 31 -10.01 7.03 3.07
C ARG A 31 -9.90 8.41 2.44
N HIS A 32 -10.71 8.67 1.43
CA HIS A 32 -10.68 9.93 0.71
C HIS A 32 -12.08 10.36 0.30
N ARG A 33 -12.25 11.66 0.03
CA ARG A 33 -13.51 12.22 -0.42
C ARG A 33 -13.41 12.56 -1.91
N SER A 34 -14.19 11.89 -2.75
CA SER A 34 -14.22 12.15 -4.18
C SER A 34 -14.84 13.52 -4.49
N GLN A 35 -14.67 13.99 -5.73
CA GLN A 35 -15.16 15.32 -6.16
C GLN A 35 -16.68 15.48 -6.05
N ASP A 36 -17.43 14.38 -6.15
CA ASP A 36 -18.88 14.32 -5.93
C ASP A 36 -19.27 14.34 -4.44
N GLY A 37 -18.29 14.45 -3.54
CA GLY A 37 -18.48 14.55 -2.10
C GLY A 37 -18.72 13.20 -1.40
N ARG A 38 -18.59 12.07 -2.09
CA ARG A 38 -18.71 10.74 -1.47
C ARG A 38 -17.42 10.31 -0.80
N TRP A 39 -17.54 9.53 0.28
CA TRP A 39 -16.39 8.94 0.95
C TRP A 39 -16.09 7.56 0.36
N TRP A 40 -14.81 7.34 0.11
CA TRP A 40 -14.24 6.09 -0.36
C TRP A 40 -13.15 5.63 0.60
N TYR A 41 -13.03 4.32 0.75
CA TYR A 41 -11.95 3.66 1.48
C TYR A 41 -11.07 2.91 0.48
N GLU A 42 -9.78 3.21 0.48
CA GLU A 42 -8.80 2.39 -0.23
C GLU A 42 -8.41 1.23 0.68
N CYS A 43 -8.53 0.03 0.15
CA CYS A 43 -8.33 -1.19 0.90
C CYS A 43 -7.41 -2.16 0.16
N GLU A 44 -6.87 -3.12 0.91
CA GLU A 44 -6.26 -4.32 0.35
C GLU A 44 -7.10 -5.54 0.69
N ALA A 45 -7.57 -6.24 -0.33
CA ALA A 45 -8.16 -7.58 -0.21
C ALA A 45 -7.06 -8.64 -0.39
N ILE A 46 -7.05 -9.65 0.47
CA ILE A 46 -6.12 -10.78 0.32
C ILE A 46 -6.70 -11.79 -0.64
N MET A 47 -6.12 -11.86 -1.84
CA MET A 47 -6.61 -12.68 -2.94
C MET A 47 -5.65 -13.84 -3.25
N PRO A 48 -6.16 -14.98 -3.75
CA PRO A 48 -5.30 -16.04 -4.27
C PRO A 48 -4.42 -15.52 -5.41
N ALA A 49 -3.13 -15.82 -5.35
CA ALA A 49 -2.15 -15.43 -6.34
C ALA A 49 -1.28 -16.62 -6.76
N ARG A 50 -0.96 -16.72 -8.05
CA ARG A 50 -0.03 -17.73 -8.55
C ARG A 50 1.41 -17.26 -8.31
N HIS A 51 2.20 -18.11 -7.69
CA HIS A 51 3.64 -17.91 -7.52
C HIS A 51 4.40 -18.99 -8.27
N GLU A 52 5.40 -18.61 -9.06
CA GLU A 52 6.32 -19.52 -9.75
C GLU A 52 7.63 -19.60 -8.98
N GLY A 53 8.02 -20.82 -8.58
CA GLY A 53 9.26 -21.07 -7.87
C GLY A 53 10.48 -21.06 -8.80
N PRO A 54 11.71 -20.98 -8.25
CA PRO A 54 12.94 -21.08 -9.04
C PRO A 54 13.11 -22.42 -9.78
N ASP A 55 12.35 -23.43 -9.39
CA ASP A 55 12.27 -24.78 -9.96
C ASP A 55 11.24 -24.88 -11.11
N GLY A 56 10.57 -23.78 -11.47
CA GLY A 56 9.52 -23.75 -12.49
C GLY A 56 8.18 -24.32 -12.04
N HIS A 57 8.04 -24.73 -10.78
CA HIS A 57 6.78 -25.20 -10.24
C HIS A 57 5.90 -24.04 -9.78
N THR A 58 4.60 -24.12 -10.09
CA THR A 58 3.63 -23.12 -9.66
C THR A 58 2.90 -23.57 -8.40
N LYS A 59 2.65 -22.62 -7.50
CA LYS A 59 1.84 -22.82 -6.30
C LYS A 59 0.88 -21.66 -6.07
N THR A 60 -0.22 -21.94 -5.40
CA THR A 60 -1.14 -20.91 -4.92
C THR A 60 -0.57 -20.26 -3.66
N THR A 61 -0.57 -18.94 -3.64
CA THR A 61 -0.18 -18.08 -2.53
C THR A 61 -1.28 -17.04 -2.30
N ALA A 62 -1.05 -16.09 -1.39
CA ALA A 62 -1.94 -14.98 -1.14
C ALA A 62 -1.21 -13.67 -1.43
N ALA A 63 -1.87 -12.73 -2.10
CA ALA A 63 -1.32 -11.41 -2.39
C ALA A 63 -2.33 -10.31 -2.06
N PRO A 64 -1.88 -9.17 -1.49
CA PRO A 64 -2.72 -8.00 -1.33
C PRO A 64 -3.11 -7.43 -2.70
N THR A 65 -4.41 -7.25 -2.92
CA THR A 65 -4.98 -6.68 -4.13
C THR A 65 -5.69 -5.37 -3.77
N PRO A 66 -5.32 -4.23 -4.37
CA PRO A 66 -5.95 -2.96 -4.06
C PRO A 66 -7.39 -2.94 -4.58
N ILE A 67 -8.31 -2.46 -3.74
CA ILE A 67 -9.70 -2.19 -4.11
C ILE A 67 -10.15 -0.87 -3.46
N SER A 68 -11.09 -0.19 -4.09
CA SER A 68 -11.74 1.01 -3.54
C SER A 68 -13.19 0.66 -3.20
N VAL A 69 -13.61 0.98 -1.98
CA VAL A 69 -14.93 0.63 -1.45
C VAL A 69 -15.65 1.90 -1.01
N LEU A 70 -16.93 2.04 -1.36
CA LEU A 70 -17.74 3.14 -0.88
C LEU A 70 -17.93 3.05 0.64
N ALA A 71 -18.02 4.20 1.30
CA ALA A 71 -18.28 4.24 2.74
C ALA A 71 -19.57 3.53 3.15
N ASP A 72 -20.58 3.49 2.27
CA ASP A 72 -21.85 2.80 2.50
C ASP A 72 -21.71 1.27 2.42
N ASP A 73 -20.65 0.77 1.77
CA ASP A 73 -20.42 -0.65 1.48
C ASP A 73 -19.29 -1.23 2.35
N ILE A 74 -18.88 -0.54 3.43
CA ILE A 74 -17.83 -1.01 4.33
C ILE A 74 -18.18 -0.76 5.79
N THR A 75 -18.03 -1.79 6.62
CA THR A 75 -18.34 -1.75 8.05
C THR A 75 -17.07 -1.97 8.88
N PRO A 76 -16.74 -1.06 9.81
CA PRO A 76 -15.67 -1.29 10.77
C PRO A 76 -15.87 -2.57 11.59
N ILE A 77 -14.81 -3.35 11.80
CA ILE A 77 -14.78 -4.47 12.71
C ILE A 77 -14.55 -3.94 14.14
N PRO A 78 -15.38 -4.34 15.13
CA PRO A 78 -15.21 -3.89 16.52
C PRO A 78 -13.83 -4.26 17.08
N GLY A 79 -13.18 -3.30 17.73
CA GLY A 79 -11.88 -3.48 18.40
C GLY A 79 -10.66 -3.13 17.54
N GLU A 80 -10.83 -2.91 16.24
CA GLU A 80 -9.77 -2.38 15.37
C GLU A 80 -9.61 -0.85 15.57
N ASP A 81 -8.38 -0.34 15.50
CA ASP A 81 -8.08 1.08 15.66
C ASP A 81 -8.00 1.79 14.31
N TYR A 82 -9.02 2.60 14.02
CA TYR A 82 -9.11 3.38 12.78
C TYR A 82 -8.60 4.82 12.91
N THR A 83 -8.14 5.23 14.09
CA THR A 83 -7.71 6.62 14.32
C THR A 83 -6.49 7.00 13.48
N ALA A 84 -5.66 6.01 13.15
CA ALA A 84 -4.50 6.16 12.28
C ALA A 84 -4.81 6.02 10.77
N VAL A 85 -6.08 5.80 10.38
CA VAL A 85 -6.44 5.69 8.96
C VAL A 85 -6.28 7.04 8.29
N PRO A 86 -5.44 7.13 7.23
CA PRO A 86 -5.28 8.35 6.47
C PRO A 86 -6.62 8.84 5.96
N THR A 87 -6.93 10.12 6.17
CA THR A 87 -8.04 10.80 5.51
C THR A 87 -7.42 11.78 4.53
N ASP A 88 -7.92 11.94 3.31
CA ASP A 88 -7.34 12.89 2.33
C ASP A 88 -6.90 14.21 2.98
N GLY A 89 -5.61 14.54 2.84
CA GLY A 89 -4.88 15.59 3.57
C GLY A 89 -3.95 15.09 4.70
N ALA A 90 -4.13 13.86 5.17
CA ALA A 90 -3.27 13.17 6.12
C ALA A 90 -2.84 11.84 5.47
N ALA A 91 -1.75 11.86 4.70
CA ALA A 91 -1.16 10.66 4.11
C ALA A 91 -0.61 9.74 5.22
N ALA A 92 -1.09 8.51 5.29
CA ALA A 92 -0.59 7.52 6.24
C ALA A 92 -0.21 6.22 5.51
N GLY A 93 0.99 5.77 5.81
CA GLY A 93 1.28 4.35 5.89
C GLY A 93 1.71 3.58 4.64
N ARG A 94 1.01 3.62 3.49
CA ARG A 94 1.27 2.62 2.41
C ARG A 94 1.06 3.08 0.97
N GLN A 95 1.15 4.38 0.74
CA GLN A 95 1.18 4.93 -0.62
C GLN A 95 2.57 4.91 -1.25
N TRP A 96 3.58 4.46 -0.52
CA TRP A 96 4.98 4.54 -0.95
C TRP A 96 5.60 3.16 -0.99
N VAL A 97 6.43 2.95 -2.01
CA VAL A 97 7.22 1.73 -2.14
C VAL A 97 8.68 2.10 -2.32
N LEU A 98 9.57 1.34 -1.69
CA LEU A 98 11.01 1.46 -1.79
C LEU A 98 11.54 0.28 -2.60
N GLU A 99 11.91 0.56 -3.84
CA GLU A 99 12.53 -0.40 -4.76
C GLU A 99 14.01 -0.58 -4.41
N ASN A 100 14.50 -1.82 -4.41
CA ASN A 100 15.93 -2.10 -4.35
C ASN A 100 16.53 -2.07 -5.76
N LEU A 101 17.52 -1.22 -5.98
CA LEU A 101 18.21 -1.12 -7.26
C LEU A 101 19.39 -2.12 -7.30
N HIS A 102 19.52 -2.87 -8.39
CA HIS A 102 20.73 -3.65 -8.64
C HIS A 102 21.91 -2.70 -8.90
N GLN A 103 22.89 -2.69 -7.99
CA GLN A 103 24.01 -1.75 -8.06
C GLN A 103 25.26 -2.39 -8.67
N TYR A 104 25.88 -1.67 -9.61
CA TYR A 104 27.22 -1.96 -10.14
C TYR A 104 28.25 -0.85 -9.77
N GLY A 105 27.93 0.06 -8.85
CA GLY A 105 28.80 1.16 -8.38
C GLY A 105 28.19 1.98 -7.22
N ASP A 106 28.84 3.08 -6.81
CA ASP A 106 28.54 3.91 -5.61
C ASP A 106 27.24 4.76 -5.68
N GLY A 107 26.25 4.38 -6.49
CA GLY A 107 24.98 5.11 -6.59
C GLY A 107 24.02 4.89 -5.41
N PRO A 108 22.83 5.50 -5.41
CA PRO A 108 21.79 5.17 -4.43
C PRO A 108 21.27 3.74 -4.63
N ALA A 109 21.27 2.94 -3.55
CA ALA A 109 20.91 1.51 -3.60
C ALA A 109 19.41 1.26 -3.66
N ARG A 110 18.60 2.30 -3.42
CA ARG A 110 17.14 2.19 -3.32
C ARG A 110 16.48 3.40 -3.98
N ARG A 111 15.25 3.22 -4.45
CA ARG A 111 14.45 4.31 -5.03
C ARG A 111 13.05 4.35 -4.43
N LEU A 112 12.62 5.53 -4.02
CA LEU A 112 11.28 5.78 -3.49
C LEU A 112 10.31 6.08 -4.62
N HIS A 113 9.16 5.42 -4.58
CA HIS A 113 8.05 5.61 -5.52
C HIS A 113 6.73 5.81 -4.79
N ARG A 114 5.77 6.43 -5.48
CA ARG A 114 4.35 6.22 -5.20
C ARG A 114 4.00 4.77 -5.59
N ARG A 115 3.13 4.13 -4.82
CA ARG A 115 2.82 2.69 -4.95
C ARG A 115 2.24 2.31 -6.31
N ASP A 116 1.44 3.19 -6.90
CA ASP A 116 0.83 3.05 -8.23
C ASP A 116 1.78 3.51 -9.36
N CYS A 117 3.06 3.77 -9.07
CA CYS A 117 4.03 4.13 -10.10
C CYS A 117 4.35 2.91 -10.97
N TRP A 118 4.05 3.01 -12.27
CA TRP A 118 4.33 1.96 -13.25
C TRP A 118 5.82 1.59 -13.38
N GLN A 119 6.75 2.42 -12.89
CA GLN A 119 8.18 2.11 -12.88
C GLN A 119 8.63 1.29 -11.66
N ALA A 120 7.82 1.21 -10.60
CA ALA A 120 8.19 0.40 -9.44
C ALA A 120 8.15 -1.09 -9.82
N ARG A 121 9.31 -1.76 -9.88
CA ARG A 121 9.41 -3.19 -10.22
C ARG A 121 9.22 -4.07 -8.98
N ASP A 122 9.06 -5.39 -9.20
CA ASP A 122 8.67 -6.38 -8.18
C ASP A 122 9.58 -6.47 -6.93
N GLY A 123 10.77 -5.88 -6.95
CA GLY A 123 11.69 -5.85 -5.81
C GLY A 123 11.50 -4.64 -4.88
N HIS A 124 10.31 -4.48 -4.30
CA HIS A 124 9.99 -3.31 -3.46
C HIS A 124 9.42 -3.65 -2.08
N THR A 125 9.62 -2.73 -1.12
CA THR A 125 9.02 -2.80 0.22
C THR A 125 8.04 -1.64 0.41
N LEU A 126 6.90 -1.88 1.06
CA LEU A 126 5.94 -0.82 1.40
C LEU A 126 6.50 0.06 2.53
N VAL A 127 6.27 1.37 2.44
CA VAL A 127 6.83 2.37 3.37
C VAL A 127 5.76 3.34 3.89
N ALA A 128 5.83 3.63 5.19
CA ALA A 128 4.97 4.63 5.84
C ALA A 128 5.22 6.04 5.32
N THR A 129 4.20 6.90 5.32
CA THR A 129 4.39 8.29 4.85
C THR A 129 5.42 9.06 5.68
N ALA A 130 5.43 8.88 7.00
CA ALA A 130 6.46 9.47 7.86
C ALA A 130 7.87 8.99 7.47
N GLU A 131 8.06 7.68 7.34
CA GLU A 131 9.34 7.09 6.90
C GLU A 131 9.72 7.56 5.48
N ALA A 132 8.76 7.64 4.56
CA ALA A 132 8.98 8.12 3.20
C ALA A 132 9.36 9.60 3.17
N ALA A 133 8.80 10.43 4.06
CA ALA A 133 9.17 11.82 4.23
C ALA A 133 10.60 11.96 4.77
N GLU A 134 11.00 11.13 5.73
CA GLU A 134 12.37 11.08 6.25
C GLU A 134 13.39 10.66 5.16
N MET A 135 12.97 9.84 4.20
CA MET A 135 13.82 9.45 3.07
C MET A 135 14.08 10.61 2.08
N ILE A 136 13.26 11.68 2.09
CA ILE A 136 13.48 12.85 1.24
C ILE A 136 14.77 13.57 1.66
N GLY A 137 15.81 13.42 0.84
CA GLY A 137 17.14 14.01 1.06
C GLY A 137 18.18 13.04 1.61
N ASN A 138 17.84 11.77 1.83
CA ASN A 138 18.81 10.74 2.15
C ASN A 138 19.60 10.35 0.89
N PRO A 139 20.95 10.49 0.87
CA PRO A 139 21.76 10.19 -0.32
C PRO A 139 21.73 8.72 -0.73
N ALA A 140 21.33 7.80 0.15
CA ALA A 140 21.19 6.38 -0.14
C ALA A 140 19.84 6.01 -0.79
N VAL A 141 18.92 6.98 -0.94
CA VAL A 141 17.58 6.78 -1.51
C VAL A 141 17.35 7.80 -2.63
N ASP A 142 17.18 7.29 -3.84
CA ASP A 142 16.81 8.12 -4.98
C ASP A 142 15.30 8.39 -5.00
N ILE A 143 14.92 9.50 -5.64
CA ILE A 143 13.52 9.89 -5.82
C ILE A 143 13.13 9.58 -7.26
N CYS A 144 12.09 8.77 -7.44
CA CYS A 144 11.58 8.51 -8.78
C CYS A 144 11.13 9.82 -9.46
N ASP A 145 11.72 10.10 -10.62
CA ASP A 145 11.47 11.27 -11.44
C ASP A 145 10.08 11.25 -12.12
N VAL A 146 9.50 10.07 -12.29
CA VAL A 146 8.17 9.89 -12.88
C VAL A 146 7.05 10.20 -11.88
N CYS A 147 7.02 9.51 -10.74
CA CYS A 147 5.92 9.69 -9.78
C CYS A 147 6.16 10.82 -8.78
N ARG A 148 7.39 11.38 -8.72
CA ARG A 148 7.77 12.56 -7.93
C ARG A 148 7.21 12.54 -6.50
N PRO A 149 7.54 11.51 -5.69
CA PRO A 149 7.04 11.41 -4.32
C PRO A 149 7.46 12.62 -3.47
N ASP A 150 8.59 13.25 -3.78
CA ASP A 150 9.05 14.50 -3.16
C ASP A 150 8.02 15.64 -3.21
N ARG A 151 7.24 15.75 -4.28
CA ARG A 151 6.24 16.82 -4.44
C ARG A 151 5.00 16.59 -3.60
N ALA A 152 4.65 15.32 -3.39
CA ALA A 152 3.50 14.93 -2.60
C ALA A 152 3.82 14.92 -1.10
N LEU A 153 5.06 14.59 -0.72
CA LEU A 153 5.53 14.52 0.67
C LEU A 153 5.97 15.86 1.28
N ARG A 154 6.20 16.89 0.45
CA ARG A 154 6.59 18.26 0.91
C ARG A 154 5.41 19.22 1.06
N ARG A 155 4.17 18.75 0.89
CA ARG A 155 2.93 19.50 1.10
C ARG A 155 2.34 19.17 2.45
#